data_AF-A0A1L8MKL6-F1
#
_entry.id   AF-A0A1L8MKL6-F1
#
_cell.length_a   1.000
_cell.length_b   1.000
_cell.length_c   1.000
_cell.angle_alpha   90.00
_cell.angle_beta   90.00
_cell.angle_gamma   90.00
#
_symmetry.space_group_name_H-M   'P 1'
#
loop_
_entity.id
_entity.type
_entity.pdbx_description
1 polymer ?
#
loop_
_entity_poly.entity_id
_entity_poly.type
_entity_poly.pdbx_seq_one_letter_code
_entity_poly.pdbx_strand_id
1 'polypeptide(L)' 'MKVDTDKIDWLLKNETQYKITKDTGVAQVTLSGLISGKRKIENLTVKVASKLTEYAEEIQNIK' A
#
# COMPACT_ATOMS: atom_id res chain seq x y z
N MET A 1 14.82 -1.23 3.61
CA MET A 1 13.35 -1.06 3.46
C MET A 1 13.10 0.42 3.21
N LYS A 2 12.52 0.76 2.07
CA LYS A 2 12.20 2.14 1.69
C LYS A 2 10.69 2.32 1.84
N VAL A 3 10.28 3.44 2.41
CA VAL A 3 8.86 3.81 2.53
C VAL A 3 8.65 5.10 1.76
N ASP A 4 7.62 5.10 0.91
CA ASP A 4 7.22 6.25 0.12
C ASP A 4 5.70 6.38 0.20
N THR A 5 5.24 7.36 0.98
CA THR A 5 3.81 7.56 1.26
C THR A 5 3.03 7.98 0.03
N ASP A 6 3.66 8.68 -0.91
CA ASP A 6 3.02 9.15 -2.14
C ASP A 6 2.75 7.97 -3.08
N LYS A 7 3.69 7.02 -3.15
CA LYS A 7 3.49 5.78 -3.88
C LYS A 7 2.41 4.90 -3.27
N ILE A 8 2.33 4.85 -1.93
CA ILE A 8 1.26 4.13 -1.23
C ILE A 8 -0.10 4.76 -1.53
N ASP A 9 -0.21 6.09 -1.48
CA ASP A 9 -1.45 6.81 -1.81
C ASP A 9 -1.86 6.58 -3.27
N TRP A 10 -0.90 6.65 -4.20
CA TRP A 10 -1.13 6.30 -5.61
C TRP A 10 -1.66 4.88 -5.75
N LEU A 11 -1.04 3.90 -5.08
CA LEU A 11 -1.45 2.51 -5.15
C LEU A 11 -2.90 2.32 -4.67
N LEU A 12 -3.27 2.91 -3.53
CA LEU A 12 -4.61 2.77 -2.97
C LEU A 12 -5.71 3.41 -3.85
N LYS A 13 -5.34 4.37 -4.71
CA LYS A 13 -6.25 5.03 -5.66
C LYS A 13 -6.36 4.31 -7.00
N ASN A 14 -5.31 3.60 -7.41
CA ASN A 14 -5.20 3.01 -8.75
C ASN A 14 -5.41 1.49 -8.77
N GLU A 15 -5.33 0.81 -7.62
CA GLU A 15 -5.47 -0.65 -7.53
C GLU A 15 -6.56 -1.09 -6.56
N THR A 16 -7.15 -2.24 -6.86
CA THR A 16 -8.18 -2.83 -6.00
C THR A 16 -7.57 -3.42 -4.74
N GLN A 17 -8.28 -3.30 -3.60
CA GLN A 17 -7.84 -3.91 -2.34
C GLN A 17 -7.62 -5.42 -2.46
N TYR A 18 -8.43 -6.11 -3.27
CA TYR A 18 -8.29 -7.54 -3.53
C TYR A 18 -6.94 -7.87 -4.18
N LYS A 19 -6.56 -7.15 -5.23
CA LYS A 19 -5.31 -7.37 -5.94
C LYS A 19 -4.09 -7.03 -5.07
N ILE A 20 -4.14 -5.89 -4.36
CA ILE A 20 -3.10 -5.52 -3.40
C ILE A 20 -2.95 -6.61 -2.32
N THR A 21 -4.05 -7.13 -1.77
CA THR A 21 -4.02 -8.20 -0.77
C THR A 21 -3.39 -9.48 -1.33
N LYS A 22 -3.81 -9.87 -2.54
CA LYS A 22 -3.33 -11.08 -3.22
C LYS A 22 -1.81 -11.03 -3.47
N ASP A 23 -1.30 -9.87 -3.89
CA ASP A 23 0.09 -9.75 -4.34
C ASP A 23 1.05 -9.37 -3.21
N THR A 24 0.62 -8.57 -2.23
CA THR A 24 1.49 -8.10 -1.13
C THR A 24 1.34 -8.90 0.17
N GLY A 25 0.24 -9.63 0.32
CA GLY A 25 -0.17 -10.28 1.56
C GLY A 25 -0.57 -9.30 2.67
N VAL A 26 -0.77 -8.01 2.36
CA VAL A 26 -1.31 -7.02 3.31
C VAL A 26 -2.81 -7.28 3.47
N ALA A 27 -3.27 -7.41 4.71
CA ALA A 27 -4.67 -7.72 4.98
C ALA A 27 -5.63 -6.66 4.42
N GLN A 28 -6.70 -7.11 3.77
CA GLN A 28 -7.73 -6.24 3.18
C GLN A 28 -8.34 -5.25 4.19
N VAL A 29 -8.50 -5.64 5.46
CA VAL A 29 -8.97 -4.76 6.54
C VAL A 29 -8.02 -3.57 6.76
N THR A 30 -6.71 -3.77 6.60
CA THR A 30 -5.73 -2.68 6.68
C THR A 30 -5.93 -1.70 5.54
N LEU A 31 -6.07 -2.21 4.30
CA LEU A 31 -6.29 -1.38 3.11
C LEU A 31 -7.61 -0.60 3.21
N SER A 32 -8.68 -1.26 3.64
CA SER A 32 -9.99 -0.62 3.87
C SER A 32 -9.89 0.48 4.93
N GLY A 33 -9.13 0.27 6.01
CA GLY A 33 -8.85 1.29 7.01
C GLY A 33 -8.13 2.52 6.45
N LEU A 34 -7.16 2.31 5.54
CA LEU A 34 -6.44 3.39 4.87
C LEU A 34 -7.35 4.17 3.92
N ILE A 35 -8.08 3.47 3.04
CA ILE A 35 -8.97 4.07 2.04
C ILE A 35 -10.12 4.85 2.70
N SER A 36 -10.66 4.33 3.81
CA SER A 36 -11.71 5.02 4.58
C SER A 36 -11.19 6.16 5.45
N GLY A 37 -9.87 6.38 5.53
CA GLY A 37 -9.26 7.38 6.41
C GLY A 37 -9.32 7.04 7.91
N LYS A 38 -9.91 5.90 8.30
CA LYS A 38 -9.91 5.41 9.69
C LYS A 38 -8.51 5.14 10.21
N ARG A 39 -7.57 4.85 9.31
CA ARG A 39 -6.16 4.68 9.57
C ARG A 39 -5.37 5.58 8.62
N LYS A 40 -4.36 6.28 9.14
CA LYS A 40 -3.46 7.07 8.30
C LYS A 40 -2.25 6.25 7.84
N ILE A 41 -1.68 6.60 6.69
CA ILE A 41 -0.52 5.89 6.10
C ILE A 41 0.70 5.99 7.02
N GLU A 42 0.87 7.12 7.73
CA GLU A 42 1.97 7.36 8.66
C GLU A 42 1.93 6.43 9.88
N ASN A 43 0.77 5.82 10.16
CA ASN A 43 0.57 4.87 11.25
C ASN A 43 0.74 3.40 10.80
N LEU A 44 1.29 3.15 9.61
CA LEU A 44 1.65 1.81 9.15
C LEU A 44 2.96 1.36 9.78
N THR A 45 3.10 0.05 9.97
CA THR A 45 4.41 -0.51 10.32
C THR A 45 5.34 -0.37 9.11
N VAL A 46 6.62 -0.14 9.35
CA VAL A 46 7.64 -0.04 8.28
C VAL A 46 7.57 -1.24 7.33
N LYS A 47 7.32 -2.44 7.84
CA LYS A 47 7.16 -3.65 7.03
C LYS A 47 5.97 -3.57 6.06
N VAL A 48 4.81 -3.12 6.52
CA VAL A 48 3.62 -2.99 5.67
C VAL A 48 3.81 -1.85 4.67
N ALA A 49 4.34 -0.72 5.12
CA ALA A 49 4.60 0.42 4.26
C ALA A 49 5.64 0.10 3.16
N SER A 50 6.71 -0.64 3.48
CA SER A 50 7.72 -1.10 2.49
C SER A 50 7.07 -2.00 1.44
N LYS A 51 6.25 -2.98 1.85
CA LYS A 51 5.53 -3.87 0.92
C LYS A 51 4.62 -3.11 -0.05
N LEU A 52 3.88 -2.11 0.45
CA LEU A 52 3.00 -1.30 -0.38
C LEU A 52 3.80 -0.38 -1.32
N THR A 53 4.93 0.14 -0.86
CA THR A 53 5.85 0.96 -1.68
C THR A 53 6.45 0.14 -2.81
N GLU A 54 7.01 -1.04 -2.50
CA GLU A 54 7.62 -1.96 -3.47
C GLU A 54 6.60 -2.38 -4.53
N TYR A 55 5.39 -2.74 -4.12
CA TYR A 55 4.34 -3.13 -5.06
C TYR A 55 3.88 -1.96 -5.96
N ALA A 56 3.80 -0.74 -5.41
CA ALA A 56 3.51 0.45 -6.20
C ALA A 56 4.60 0.73 -7.24
N GLU A 57 5.87 0.52 -6.89
CA GLU A 57 7.02 0.65 -7.80
C GLU A 57 6.99 -0.41 -8.92
N GLU A 58 6.64 -1.65 -8.59
CA GLU A 58 6.49 -2.74 -9.55
C GLU A 58 5.41 -2.43 -10.60
N ILE A 59 4.23 -1.95 -10.17
CA ILE A 59 3.15 -1.61 -11.10
C ILE A 59 3.52 -0.42 -11.99
N GLN A 60 4.21 0.57 -11.43
CA GLN A 60 4.65 1.75 -12.18
C GLN A 60 5.86 1.48 -13.08
N ASN A 61 6.45 0.27 -13.04
CA ASN A 61 7.69 -0.09 -13.71
C ASN A 61 8.87 0.85 -13.35
N ILE A 62 8.87 1.34 -12.10
CA ILE A 62 9.94 2.18 -11.55
C ILE A 62 10.86 1.24 -10.78
N LYS A 63 11.79 0.58 -11.47
CA LYS A 63 12.85 -0.23 -10.84
C LYS A 63 14.19 0.49 -10.93
#